data_AF-A0A4P5RIZ8-F1
#
_entry.id   AF-A0A4P5RIZ8-F1
#
_cell.length_a   1.000
_cell.length_b   1.000
_cell.length_c   1.000
_cell.angle_alpha   90.00
_cell.angle_beta   90.00
_cell.angle_gamma   90.00
#
_symmetry.space_group_name_H-M   'P 1'
#
loop_
_entity.id
_entity.type
_entity.pdbx_description
1 polymer ?
#
loop_
_entity_poly.entity_id
_entity_poly.type
_entity_poly.pdbx_seq_one_letter_code
_entity_poly.pdbx_strand_id
1 'polypeptide(L)' 'MAVGVALILAGVALVGVTAWFWISARPDNPVLAPLEVMGDAAFKNADADARKEMLRKARAESLSYQSDESELR' A
#
# COMPACT_ATOMS: atom_id res chain seq x y z
N MET A 1 19.45 32.35 -18.66
CA MET A 1 18.84 31.13 -19.21
C MET A 1 19.14 29.89 -18.38
N ALA A 2 20.41 29.52 -18.17
CA ALA A 2 20.80 28.31 -17.43
C ALA A 2 20.18 28.18 -16.02
N VAL A 3 20.17 29.27 -15.23
CA VAL A 3 19.61 29.28 -13.88
C VAL A 3 18.10 29.03 -13.88
N GLY A 4 17.37 29.60 -14.83
CA GLY A 4 15.91 29.38 -14.96
C GLY A 4 15.58 27.92 -15.30
N VAL A 5 16.34 27.33 -16.23
CA VAL A 5 16.19 25.90 -16.58
C VAL A 5 16.50 25.00 -15.37
N ALA A 6 17.54 25.33 -14.60
CA ALA A 6 17.89 24.58 -13.39
C ALA A 6 16.77 24.62 -12.34
N LEU A 7 16.15 25.79 -12.12
CA LEU A 7 15.04 25.93 -11.18
C LEU A 7 13.80 25.15 -11.61
N ILE A 8 13.49 25.14 -12.92
CA ILE A 8 12.37 24.36 -13.46
C ILE A 8 12.62 22.87 -13.24
N LEU A 9 13.82 22.36 -13.56
CA LEU A 9 14.17 20.95 -13.36
C LEU A 9 14.12 20.57 -11.87
N ALA A 10 14.59 21.44 -10.98
CA ALA A 10 14.51 21.23 -9.54
C ALA A 10 13.04 21.14 -9.07
N GLY A 11 12.15 21.98 -9.58
CA GLY A 11 10.73 21.92 -9.27
C GLY A 11 10.08 20.60 -9.72
N VAL A 12 10.36 20.17 -10.95
CA VAL A 12 9.87 18.88 -11.48
C VAL A 12 10.39 17.71 -10.65
N ALA A 13 11.67 17.72 -10.30
CA ALA A 13 12.27 16.70 -9.45
C ALA A 13 11.62 16.67 -8.06
N LEU A 14 11.37 17.83 -7.45
CA LEU A 14 10.72 17.92 -6.15
C LEU A 14 9.30 17.34 -6.18
N VAL A 15 8.52 17.65 -7.21
CA VAL A 15 7.17 17.09 -7.39
C VAL A 15 7.24 15.57 -7.55
N GLY A 16 8.18 15.07 -8.35
CA GLY A 16 8.40 13.64 -8.53
C GLY A 16 8.75 12.93 -7.22
N VAL A 17 9.70 13.47 -6.46
CA VAL A 17 10.10 12.93 -5.15
C VAL A 17 8.94 12.98 -4.16
N THR A 18 8.18 14.06 -4.13
CA THR A 18 7.03 14.20 -3.23
C THR A 18 5.94 13.18 -3.55
N ALA A 19 5.65 12.98 -4.85
CA ALA A 19 4.68 11.97 -5.28
C ALA A 19 5.15 10.55 -4.96
N TRP A 20 6.43 10.24 -5.20
CA TRP A 20 7.03 8.97 -4.83
C TRP A 20 6.97 8.75 -3.31
N PHE A 21 7.31 9.77 -2.53
CA PHE A 21 7.21 9.74 -1.08
C PHE A 21 5.78 9.45 -0.63
N TRP A 22 4.75 10.04 -1.22
CA TRP A 22 3.36 9.71 -0.88
C TRP A 22 2.94 8.29 -1.24
N ILE A 23 3.51 7.71 -2.30
CA ILE A 23 3.28 6.31 -2.65
C ILE A 23 3.98 5.39 -1.64
N SER A 24 5.26 5.66 -1.32
CA SER A 24 6.09 4.79 -0.49
C SER A 24 5.88 4.99 1.01
N ALA A 25 5.36 6.14 1.43
CA ALA A 25 5.02 6.41 2.82
C ALA A 25 3.66 5.86 3.21
N ARG A 26 2.92 5.16 2.31
CA ARG A 26 1.84 4.28 2.75
C ARG A 26 2.52 3.09 3.43
N PRO A 27 2.47 2.99 4.77
CA PRO A 27 2.92 1.78 5.40
C PRO A 27 1.94 0.70 4.95
N ASP A 28 2.45 -0.38 4.34
CA ASP A 28 1.66 -1.59 4.13
C ASP A 28 1.32 -2.11 5.52
N ASN A 29 0.21 -1.60 6.08
CA ASN A 29 -0.23 -2.01 7.40
C ASN A 29 -0.98 -3.32 7.21
N PRO A 30 -0.43 -4.46 7.67
CA PRO A 30 -1.00 -5.77 7.41
C PRO A 30 -2.36 -5.96 8.09
N VAL A 31 -2.74 -5.08 9.04
CA VAL A 31 -4.10 -5.03 9.59
C VAL A 31 -5.13 -4.52 8.56
N LEU A 32 -4.69 -3.76 7.56
CA LEU A 32 -5.51 -3.29 6.43
C LEU A 32 -5.52 -4.28 5.26
N ALA A 33 -4.76 -5.38 5.29
CA ALA A 33 -4.71 -6.36 4.21
C ALA A 33 -6.11 -6.92 3.81
N PRO A 34 -7.03 -7.21 4.76
CA PRO A 34 -8.40 -7.59 4.38
C PRO A 34 -9.17 -6.46 3.68
N LEU A 35 -8.89 -5.20 4.02
CA LEU A 35 -9.52 -4.01 3.43
C LEU A 35 -9.01 -3.74 2.02
N GLU A 36 -7.72 -4.02 1.79
CA GLU A 36 -7.05 -3.92 0.49
C GLU A 36 -7.62 -4.94 -0.50
N VAL A 37 -7.82 -6.18 -0.04
CA VAL A 37 -8.50 -7.22 -0.82
C VAL A 37 -9.93 -6.81 -1.19
N MET A 38 -10.68 -6.13 -0.32
CA MET A 38 -12.03 -5.66 -0.66
C MET A 38 -12.05 -4.52 -1.70
N GLY A 39 -10.99 -3.72 -1.76
CA GLY A 39 -10.83 -2.62 -2.73
C GLY A 39 -10.56 -3.11 -4.16
N ASP A 40 -10.00 -4.31 -4.27
CA ASP A 40 -9.45 -4.86 -5.51
C ASP A 40 -10.54 -5.26 -6.52
N ALA A 41 -10.24 -5.07 -7.82
CA ALA A 41 -11.13 -5.41 -8.92
C ALA A 41 -11.38 -6.93 -8.98
N ALA A 42 -10.39 -7.73 -8.57
CA ALA A 42 -10.51 -9.18 -8.47
C ALA A 42 -11.57 -9.60 -7.45
N PHE A 43 -11.64 -8.94 -6.30
CA PHE A 43 -12.66 -9.21 -5.28
C PHE A 43 -14.05 -8.78 -5.73
N LYS A 44 -14.16 -7.63 -6.42
CA LYS A 44 -15.43 -7.14 -6.98
C LYS A 44 -16.03 -8.09 -8.03
N ASN A 45 -15.18 -8.80 -8.78
CA ASN A 45 -15.62 -9.75 -9.81
C ASN A 45 -15.70 -11.21 -9.33
N ALA A 46 -15.21 -11.51 -8.13
CA ALA A 46 -15.20 -12.86 -7.58
C ALA A 46 -16.55 -13.29 -7.01
N ASP A 47 -16.86 -14.59 -7.12
CA ASP A 47 -18.02 -15.24 -6.50
C ASP A 47 -17.95 -15.25 -4.97
N ALA A 48 -19.09 -15.48 -4.32
CA ALA A 48 -19.23 -15.39 -2.86
C ALA A 48 -18.27 -16.32 -2.08
N ASP A 49 -18.00 -17.52 -2.59
CA ASP A 49 -17.07 -18.46 -1.95
C ASP A 49 -15.60 -18.07 -2.19
N ALA A 50 -15.28 -17.57 -3.38
CA ALA A 50 -13.95 -17.06 -3.70
C ALA A 50 -13.59 -15.81 -2.88
N ARG A 51 -14.55 -14.90 -2.66
CA ARG A 51 -14.40 -13.74 -1.76
C ARG A 51 -14.11 -14.15 -0.32
N LYS A 52 -14.83 -15.16 0.20
CA LYS A 52 -14.59 -15.66 1.56
C LYS A 52 -13.19 -16.23 1.72
N GLU A 53 -12.70 -16.99 0.74
CA GLU A 53 -11.35 -17.54 0.80
C GLU A 53 -10.28 -16.45 0.68
N MET A 54 -10.48 -15.44 -0.16
CA MET A 54 -9.60 -14.27 -0.26
C MET A 54 -9.50 -13.50 1.07
N LEU A 55 -10.64 -13.27 1.74
CA LEU A 55 -10.66 -12.63 3.07
C LEU A 55 -10.03 -13.50 4.15
N ARG A 56 -10.22 -14.82 4.09
CA ARG A 56 -9.64 -15.77 5.06
C ARG A 56 -8.12 -15.75 4.99
N LYS A 57 -7.55 -15.70 3.79
CA LYS A 57 -6.10 -15.60 3.56
C LYS A 57 -5.54 -14.27 4.07
N ALA A 58 -6.15 -13.14 3.68
CA ALA A 58 -5.74 -11.82 4.14
C ALA A 58 -5.80 -11.67 5.67
N ARG A 59 -6.79 -12.30 6.32
CA ARG A 59 -6.91 -12.31 7.78
C ARG A 59 -5.80 -13.12 8.43
N ALA A 60 -5.42 -14.28 7.87
CA ALA A 60 -4.34 -15.09 8.40
C ALA A 60 -2.99 -14.35 8.38
N GLU A 61 -2.72 -13.60 7.30
CA GLU A 61 -1.51 -12.79 7.14
C GLU A 61 -1.45 -11.62 8.15
N SER A 62 -2.58 -10.97 8.41
CA SER A 62 -2.67 -9.93 9.45
C SER A 62 -2.38 -10.45 10.86
N LEU A 63 -2.79 -11.70 11.14
CA LEU A 63 -2.60 -12.35 12.44
C LEU A 63 -1.15 -12.78 12.66
N SER A 64 -0.46 -13.30 11.64
CA SER A 64 0.96 -13.66 11.74
C SER A 64 1.86 -12.44 11.95
N TYR A 65 1.53 -11.31 11.33
CA TYR A 65 2.31 -10.09 11.55
C TYR A 65 2.12 -9.56 12.98
N GLN A 66 0.90 -9.65 13.51
CA GLN A 66 0.60 -9.18 14.85
C GLN A 66 1.19 -10.07 15.95
N SER A 67 1.39 -11.37 15.70
CA SER A 67 2.14 -12.24 16.62
C SER A 67 3.62 -11.87 16.67
N ASP A 68 4.25 -11.61 15.53
CA ASP A 68 5.68 -11.26 15.46
C ASP A 68 5.99 -9.94 16.20
N GLU A 69 5.14 -8.91 16.06
CA GLU A 69 5.26 -7.66 16.82
C GLU A 69 5.07 -7.84 18.34
N SER A 70 4.28 -8.83 18.75
CA SER A 70 4.04 -9.11 20.18
C SER A 70 5.18 -9.86 20.85
N GLU A 71 5.96 -10.65 20.10
CA GLU A 71 7.15 -11.34 20.60
C GLU A 71 8.38 -10.44 20.71
N LEU A 72 8.38 -9.30 19.98
CA LEU A 72 9.47 -8.32 19.99
C LEU A 72 9.35 -7.26 21.10
N ARG A 73 8.25 -7.24 21.85
CA ARG A 73 7.97 -6.31 22.97
C ARG A 73 8.17 -6.95 24.34
#